data_AF-U3TZA0-F1
#
_entry.id   AF-U3TZA0-F1
#
_cell.length_a   1.000
_cell.length_b   1.000
_cell.length_c   1.000
_cell.angle_alpha   90.00
_cell.angle_beta   90.00
_cell.angle_gamma   90.00
#
_symmetry.space_group_name_H-M   'P 1'
#
loop_
_entity.id
_entity.type
_entity.pdbx_description
1 polymer ?
#
loop_
_entity_poly.entity_id
_entity_poly.type
_entity_poly.pdbx_seq_one_letter_code
_entity_poly.pdbx_strand_id
1 'polypeptide(L)' 'MIDYPKVRILAQAVLDAALTPFDVDNGHARIGASIGIAPVHKARQLRRRADPGGWRDVPD' A
#
# COMPACT_ATOMS: atom_id res chain seq x y z
N MET A 1 7.88 -5.91 15.00
CA MET A 1 7.78 -4.62 15.70
C MET A 1 8.25 -3.55 14.72
N ILE A 2 7.61 -2.37 14.65
CA ILE A 2 7.97 -1.36 13.63
C ILE A 2 9.27 -0.67 14.10
N ASP A 3 10.41 -1.30 13.82
CA ASP A 3 11.75 -0.84 14.23
C ASP A 3 12.25 0.40 13.47
N TYR A 4 11.47 0.90 12.51
CA TYR A 4 11.77 2.13 11.79
C TYR A 4 10.99 3.32 12.36
N PRO A 5 11.64 4.28 13.05
CA PRO A 5 10.95 5.42 13.66
C PRO A 5 10.19 6.27 12.63
N LYS A 6 10.70 6.38 11.40
CA LYS A 6 10.02 7.07 10.29
C LYS A 6 8.68 6.44 9.94
N VAL A 7 8.57 5.12 9.98
CA VAL A 7 7.33 4.39 9.67
C VAL A 7 6.30 4.61 10.77
N ARG A 8 6.72 4.68 12.04
CA ARG A 8 5.84 5.02 13.16
C ARG A 8 5.29 6.44 13.05
N ILE A 9 6.16 7.42 12.77
CA ILE A 9 5.75 8.83 12.61
C ILE A 9 4.75 8.96 11.46
N LEU A 10 5.03 8.33 10.33
CA LEU A 10 4.13 8.35 9.18
C LEU A 10 2.78 7.70 9.50
N ALA A 11 2.79 6.51 10.11
CA ALA A 11 1.56 5.82 10.47
C ALA A 11 0.70 6.64 11.45
N GLN A 12 1.32 7.30 12.42
CA GLN A 12 0.60 8.19 13.34
C GLN A 12 -0.01 9.38 12.59
N ALA A 13 0.76 10.06 11.74
CA ALA A 13 0.26 11.20 10.97
C ALA A 13 -0.92 10.83 10.05
N VAL A 14 -0.88 9.65 9.43
CA VAL A 14 -1.98 9.14 8.61
C VAL A 14 -3.20 8.81 9.47
N LEU A 15 -3.00 8.22 10.65
CA LEU A 15 -4.10 7.93 11.56
C LEU A 15 -4.79 9.22 12.03
N ASP A 16 -4.00 10.22 12.43
CA ASP A 16 -4.52 11.51 12.89
C ASP A 16 -5.31 12.21 11.78
N ALA A 17 -4.82 12.16 10.54
CA ALA A 17 -5.53 12.67 9.38
C ALA A 17 -6.87 11.93 9.15
N ALA A 18 -6.88 10.60 9.26
CA ALA A 18 -8.09 9.80 9.08
C ALA A 18 -9.14 10.04 10.18
N LEU A 19 -8.71 10.39 11.40
CA LEU A 19 -9.59 10.69 12.53
C LEU A 19 -10.08 12.16 12.53
N THR A 20 -9.59 12.99 11.60
CA THR A 20 -9.98 14.39 11.53
C THR A 20 -11.48 14.50 11.23
N PRO A 21 -12.24 15.29 12.03
CA PRO A 21 -13.67 15.47 11.79
C PRO A 21 -13.92 16.16 10.45
N PHE A 22 -15.01 15.81 9.80
CA PHE A 22 -15.42 16.45 8.55
C PHE A 22 -16.88 16.88 8.61
N ASP A 23 -17.20 17.87 7.79
CA ASP A 23 -18.55 18.43 7.73
C ASP A 23 -19.46 17.56 6.86
N VAL A 24 -20.67 17.36 7.35
CA VAL A 24 -21.79 16.75 6.64
C VAL A 24 -22.97 17.72 6.73
N ASP A 25 -23.95 17.58 5.84
CA ASP A 25 -25.08 18.53 5.73
C ASP A 25 -25.85 18.76 7.05
N ASN A 26 -25.69 17.88 8.03
CA ASN A 26 -26.34 17.91 9.34
C ASN A 26 -25.38 18.05 10.54
N GLY A 27 -24.10 18.41 10.34
CA GLY A 27 -23.15 18.67 11.43
C GLY A 27 -21.74 18.13 11.18
N HIS A 28 -21.02 17.79 12.25
CA HIS A 28 -19.67 17.23 12.16
C HIS A 28 -19.70 15.72 12.35
N ALA A 29 -19.14 14.98 11.40
CA ALA A 29 -18.93 13.54 11.49
C ALA A 29 -17.48 13.21 11.88
N ARG A 30 -17.31 12.11 12.61
CA ARG A 30 -16.01 11.50 12.91
C ARG A 30 -16.07 10.02 12.61
N ILE A 31 -14.99 9.48 12.06
CA ILE A 31 -14.86 8.05 11.79
C ILE A 31 -13.78 7.46 12.70
N GLY A 32 -14.00 6.22 13.14
CA GLY A 32 -12.94 5.41 13.74
C GLY A 32 -12.07 4.80 12.64
N ALA A 33 -10.76 4.80 12.82
CA ALA A 33 -9.81 4.22 11.87
C ALA A 33 -8.73 3.42 12.60
N SER A 34 -8.13 2.46 11.88
CA SER A 34 -6.96 1.73 12.33
C SER A 34 -6.02 1.51 11.15
N ILE A 35 -4.71 1.42 11.43
CA ILE A 35 -3.68 1.26 10.40
C ILE A 35 -2.87 0.00 10.65
N GLY A 36 -2.91 -0.92 9.68
CA GLY A 36 -2.03 -2.08 9.62
C GLY A 36 -0.78 -1.75 8.81
N ILE A 37 0.40 -2.15 9.31
CA ILE A 37 1.67 -1.99 8.59
C ILE A 37 2.22 -3.38 8.25
N ALA A 38 2.43 -3.63 6.96
CA ALA A 38 3.03 -4.85 6.45
C ALA A 38 4.38 -4.54 5.78
N PRO A 39 5.46 -5.28 6.09
CA PRO A 39 6.72 -5.13 5.38
C PRO A 39 6.56 -5.62 3.93
N VAL A 40 7.09 -4.85 2.98
CA VAL A 40 7.17 -5.31 1.58
C VAL A 40 8.28 -6.35 1.49
N HIS A 41 7.91 -7.62 1.36
CA HIS A 41 8.84 -8.63 0.91
C HIS A 41 9.05 -8.44 -0.60
N LYS A 42 10.27 -8.06 -0.99
CA LYS A 42 10.67 -8.05 -2.41
C LYS A 42 10.67 -9.50 -2.90
N ALA A 43 9.50 -10.00 -3.29
CA ALA A 43 9.41 -11.16 -4.14
C ALA A 43 10.11 -10.78 -5.44
N ARG A 44 11.31 -11.34 -5.61
CA ARG A 44 12.04 -11.58 -6.86
C ARG A 44 11.59 -10.66 -7.99
N GLN A 45 12.39 -9.64 -8.24
CA GLN A 45 12.39 -8.80 -9.44
C GLN A 45 12.47 -9.72 -10.68
N LEU A 46 11.34 -10.30 -11.09
CA LEU A 46 11.20 -11.09 -12.28
C LEU A 46 11.30 -10.07 -13.41
N ARG A 47 12.53 -9.90 -13.89
CA ARG A 47 12.82 -9.35 -15.20
C ARG A 47 11.95 -10.11 -16.20
N ARG A 48 10.78 -9.57 -16.51
CA ARG A 48 10.19 -9.71 -17.84
C ARG A 48 11.13 -8.97 -18.77
N ARG A 49 12.26 -9.61 -19.10
CA ARG A 49 12.93 -9.37 -20.36
C ARG A 49 11.88 -9.82 -21.37
N ALA A 50 11.21 -8.85 -21.98
CA ALA A 50 10.43 -9.11 -23.18
C ALA A 50 11.37 -9.86 -24.12
N ASP A 51 11.02 -11.12 -24.37
CA ASP A 51 11.70 -11.95 -25.35
C ASP A 51 11.46 -11.32 -26.73
N PRO A 52 12.50 -10.88 -27.45
CA PRO A 52 12.31 -10.26 -28.76
C PRO A 52 12.17 -11.29 -29.90
N GLY A 53 12.02 -12.59 -29.62
CA GLY A 53 12.14 -13.63 -30.64
C GLY A 53 11.07 -14.71 -30.61
N GLY A 54 9.97 -14.48 -31.35
CA GLY A 54 9.40 -15.46 -32.29
C GLY A 54 8.78 -16.74 -31.74
N TRP A 55 7.46 -16.82 -31.85
CA TRP A 55 6.66 -18.05 -31.89
C TRP A 55 7.28 -19.11 -32.83
N ARG A 56 7.95 -20.13 -32.27
CA ARG A 56 8.30 -21.43 -32.89
C ARG A 56 8.45 -22.40 -31.71
N ASP A 57 7.80 -23.56 -31.60
CA ASP A 57 7.21 -24.47 -32.57
C ASP A 57 6.01 -25.19 -31.92
N VAL A 58 4.99 -25.51 -32.73
CA VAL A 58 3.99 -26.54 -32.41
C VAL A 58 4.42 -27.83 -33.10
N PRO A 59 4.53 -28.96 -32.37
CA PRO A 59 4.38 -30.27 -33.00
C PRO A 59 3.21 -31.08 -32.40
N ASP A 60 2.65 -31.93 -33.27
CA ASP A 60 1.35 -32.65 -33.23
C ASP A 60 0.94 -33.36 -31.93
#